data_AF-A0A1M6SY07-F1
#
_entry.id   AF-A0A1M6SY07-F1
#
_cell.length_a   1.000
_cell.length_b   1.000
_cell.length_c   1.000
_cell.angle_alpha   90.00
_cell.angle_beta   90.00
_cell.angle_gamma   90.00
#
_symmetry.space_group_name_H-M   'P 1'
#
loop_
_entity.id
_entity.type
_entity.pdbx_description
1 polymer ?
#
loop_
_entity_poly.entity_id
_entity_poly.type
_entity_poly.pdbx_seq_one_letter_code
_entity_poly.pdbx_strand_id
1 'polypeptide(L)'
;MLNASCHPLWLRYREINLFRRESKVTDDEKRDKFIRRLKEAPHGAKGFFETIATHFERRNDTSIKYTSTNGGDMRLWAHWTSARGADKKQIFATMAWQPTNKAVFARCQLTPDELSLLGLEVGEKPKSETEPQNSDIRLDEGYWRFCVEDFIRILEAARIKLVSV
;
A
#
# COMPACT_ATOMS: atom_id res chain seq x y z
N MET A 1 18.78 45.64 40.62
CA MET A 1 19.00 44.28 40.07
C MET A 1 17.67 43.56 40.04
N LEU A 2 17.18 43.23 38.85
CA LEU A 2 16.33 42.07 38.51
C LEU A 2 15.98 42.21 37.02
N ASN A 3 16.82 41.62 36.16
CA ASN A 3 16.54 41.48 34.73
C ASN A 3 15.60 40.29 34.57
N ALA A 4 14.31 40.55 34.35
CA ALA A 4 13.38 39.55 33.87
C ALA A 4 13.56 39.42 32.34
N SER A 5 14.31 38.41 31.91
CA SER A 5 14.43 38.03 30.51
C SER A 5 13.10 37.47 30.02
N CYS A 6 12.28 38.34 29.46
CA CYS A 6 11.03 38.00 28.80
C CYS A 6 11.37 37.29 27.47
N HIS A 7 11.47 35.97 27.50
CA HIS A 7 11.69 35.17 26.28
C HIS A 7 10.42 35.25 25.40
N PRO A 8 10.51 35.74 24.14
CA PRO A 8 9.35 35.88 23.28
C PRO A 8 8.67 34.53 23.01
N LEU A 9 7.36 34.45 23.25
CA LEU A 9 6.52 33.26 22.98
C LEU A 9 6.65 32.73 21.53
N TRP A 10 6.99 33.61 20.58
CA TRP A 10 7.23 33.28 19.17
C TRP A 10 8.49 32.43 18.93
N LEU A 11 9.52 32.55 19.77
CA LEU A 11 10.71 31.70 19.70
C LEU A 11 10.38 30.26 20.18
N ARG A 12 9.60 30.12 21.25
CA ARG A 12 9.07 28.82 21.69
C ARG A 12 8.14 28.19 20.64
N TYR A 13 7.30 28.98 19.98
CA TYR A 13 6.45 28.50 18.89
C TYR A 13 7.23 28.04 17.65
N ARG A 14 8.37 28.67 17.36
CA ARG A 14 9.30 28.26 16.30
C ARG A 14 10.03 26.97 16.65
N GLU A 15 10.51 26.83 17.88
CA GLU A 15 11.15 25.61 18.38
C GLU A 15 10.18 24.43 18.42
N ILE A 16 8.95 24.61 18.90
CA ILE A 16 7.90 23.57 18.90
C ILE A 16 7.56 23.14 17.46
N ASN A 17 7.50 24.08 16.51
CA ASN A 17 7.23 23.75 15.11
C ASN A 17 8.45 23.18 14.35
N LEU A 18 9.68 23.50 14.76
CA LEU A 18 10.88 22.82 14.27
C LEU A 18 10.96 21.38 14.80
N PHE A 19 10.65 21.15 16.08
CA PHE A 19 10.60 19.82 16.68
C PHE A 19 9.45 18.97 16.10
N ARG A 20 8.30 19.57 15.80
CA ARG A 20 7.18 18.91 15.10
C ARG A 20 7.49 18.61 13.62
N ARG A 21 8.52 19.25 13.05
CA ARG A 21 9.03 18.97 11.69
C ARG A 21 9.93 17.73 11.64
N GLU A 22 10.36 17.19 12.79
CA GLU A 22 11.36 16.11 12.93
C GLU A 22 10.80 14.71 13.24
N SER A 23 9.54 14.41 12.93
CA SER A 23 9.10 12.99 12.92
C SER A 23 8.11 12.70 11.80
N LYS A 24 8.46 13.09 10.57
CA LYS A 24 7.86 12.43 9.41
C LYS A 24 8.48 11.05 9.32
N VAL A 25 7.71 10.02 9.68
CA VAL A 25 8.12 8.62 9.51
C VAL A 25 8.62 8.46 8.07
N THR A 26 9.89 8.05 7.93
CA THR A 26 10.54 7.91 6.62
C THR A 26 9.91 6.76 5.84
N ASP A 27 10.13 6.70 4.53
CA ASP A 27 9.64 5.57 3.73
C ASP A 27 10.34 4.26 4.14
N ASP A 28 11.60 4.34 4.59
CA ASP A 28 12.35 3.20 5.14
C ASP A 28 11.72 2.70 6.44
N GLU A 29 11.37 3.58 7.37
CA GLU A 29 10.71 3.18 8.62
C GLU A 29 9.33 2.53 8.38
N LYS A 30 8.59 2.97 7.36
CA LYS A 30 7.32 2.34 6.95
C LYS A 30 7.56 0.95 6.37
N ARG A 31 8.59 0.80 5.54
CA ARG A 31 9.01 -0.50 5.00
C ARG A 31 9.41 -1.43 6.13
N ASP A 32 10.27 -1.00 7.05
CA ASP A 32 10.71 -1.80 8.19
C ASP A 32 9.53 -2.25 9.06
N LYS A 33 8.53 -1.37 9.24
CA LYS A 33 7.31 -1.74 9.94
C LYS A 33 6.55 -2.86 9.24
N PHE A 34 6.40 -2.78 7.92
CA PHE A 34 5.79 -3.84 7.11
C PHE A 34 6.61 -5.15 7.17
N ILE A 35 7.93 -5.08 7.03
CA ILE A 35 8.82 -6.26 7.13
C ILE A 35 8.72 -6.90 8.52
N ARG A 36 8.66 -6.10 9.59
CA ARG A 36 8.45 -6.60 10.95
C ARG A 36 7.10 -7.32 11.10
N ARG A 37 6.04 -6.83 10.44
CA ARG A 37 4.74 -7.52 10.41
C ARG A 37 4.82 -8.88 9.71
N LEU A 38 5.71 -9.01 8.72
CA LEU A 38 5.99 -10.27 8.04
C LEU A 38 6.94 -11.20 8.82
N LYS A 39 7.56 -10.76 9.93
CA LYS A 39 8.61 -11.52 10.62
C LYS A 39 8.19 -12.97 10.94
N GLU A 40 6.99 -13.14 11.47
CA GLU A 40 6.40 -14.43 11.86
C GLU A 40 5.58 -15.09 10.72
N ALA A 41 5.51 -14.47 9.54
CA ALA A 41 4.81 -15.06 8.40
C ALA A 41 5.57 -16.27 7.84
N PRO A 42 4.86 -17.28 7.28
CA PRO A 42 5.49 -18.37 6.55
C PRO A 42 6.42 -17.86 5.44
N HIS A 43 7.49 -18.58 5.14
CA HIS A 43 8.43 -18.20 4.07
C HIS A 43 7.73 -18.00 2.72
N GLY A 44 6.72 -18.82 2.40
CA GLY A 44 5.95 -18.65 1.17
C GLY A 44 5.14 -17.35 1.13
N ALA A 45 4.58 -16.90 2.26
CA ALA A 45 3.89 -15.61 2.33
C ALA A 45 4.87 -14.44 2.19
N LYS A 46 6.07 -14.54 2.77
CA LYS A 46 7.16 -13.56 2.55
C LYS A 46 7.54 -13.50 1.08
N GLY A 47 7.78 -14.66 0.47
CA GLY A 47 8.07 -14.81 -0.96
C GLY A 47 6.97 -14.23 -1.84
N PHE A 48 5.70 -14.43 -1.50
CA PHE A 48 4.57 -13.85 -2.24
C PHE A 48 4.66 -12.32 -2.34
N PHE A 49 4.90 -11.63 -1.21
CA PHE A 49 5.08 -10.18 -1.21
C PHE A 49 6.33 -9.75 -1.98
N GLU A 50 7.45 -10.47 -1.83
CA GLU A 50 8.72 -10.18 -2.50
C GLU A 50 8.62 -10.35 -4.02
N THR A 51 7.96 -11.41 -4.49
CA THR A 51 7.76 -11.66 -5.93
C THR A 51 6.89 -10.57 -6.55
N ILE A 52 5.79 -10.18 -5.90
CA ILE A 52 4.95 -9.07 -6.37
C ILE A 52 5.74 -7.76 -6.37
N ALA A 53 6.50 -7.50 -5.31
CA ALA A 53 7.30 -6.28 -5.23
C ALA A 53 8.34 -6.23 -6.35
N THR A 54 9.08 -7.32 -6.55
CA THR A 54 10.09 -7.45 -7.62
C THR A 54 9.49 -7.24 -9.01
N HIS A 55 8.28 -7.74 -9.26
CA HIS A 55 7.60 -7.56 -10.54
C HIS A 55 7.30 -6.08 -10.83
N PHE A 56 6.69 -5.37 -9.87
CA PHE A 56 6.28 -3.98 -10.05
C PHE A 56 7.41 -2.96 -9.86
N GLU A 57 8.48 -3.28 -9.13
CA GLU A 57 9.67 -2.41 -9.03
C GLU A 57 10.45 -2.32 -10.35
N ARG A 58 10.34 -3.33 -11.23
CA ARG A 58 11.00 -3.34 -12.53
C ARG A 58 10.33 -2.46 -13.58
N ARG A 59 9.08 -2.03 -13.34
CA ARG A 59 8.35 -1.20 -14.29
C ARG A 59 8.66 0.27 -14.07
N ASN A 60 8.67 1.04 -15.16
CA ASN A 60 8.88 2.49 -15.12
C ASN A 60 7.62 3.30 -14.74
N ASP A 61 6.45 2.66 -14.82
CA ASP A 61 5.13 3.27 -14.62
C ASP A 61 4.50 2.89 -13.28
N THR A 62 5.24 2.23 -12.38
CA THR A 62 4.74 1.88 -11.05
C THR A 62 5.72 2.24 -9.94
N SER A 63 5.20 2.38 -8.72
CA SER A 63 6.04 2.43 -7.53
C SER A 63 5.38 1.76 -6.34
N ILE A 64 6.22 1.29 -5.41
CA ILE A 64 5.77 0.62 -4.20
C ILE A 64 5.99 1.54 -3.02
N LYS A 65 4.97 1.69 -2.17
CA LYS A 65 5.03 2.47 -0.95
C LYS A 65 4.46 1.70 0.22
N TYR A 66 4.90 2.04 1.42
CA TYR A 66 4.44 1.40 2.65
C TYR A 66 3.68 2.39 3.52
N THR A 67 2.75 1.89 4.34
CA THR A 67 2.00 2.70 5.32
C THR A 67 2.65 2.65 6.70
N SER A 68 2.48 3.72 7.48
CA SER A 68 2.88 3.73 8.89
C SER A 68 1.78 3.20 9.83
N THR A 69 0.56 3.02 9.34
CA THR A 69 -0.63 2.62 10.12
C THR A 69 -0.82 1.10 10.15
N ASN A 70 -1.56 0.58 11.12
CA ASN A 70 -2.06 -0.82 11.15
C ASN A 70 -1.01 -1.93 11.00
N GLY A 71 0.25 -1.68 11.39
CA GLY A 71 1.35 -2.65 11.21
C GLY A 71 2.05 -2.58 9.86
N GLY A 72 1.66 -1.64 9.00
CA GLY A 72 2.21 -1.45 7.67
C GLY A 72 1.48 -2.30 6.63
N ASP A 73 1.15 -1.66 5.53
CA ASP A 73 0.58 -2.25 4.32
C ASP A 73 1.47 -1.87 3.13
N MET A 74 1.57 -2.76 2.15
CA MET A 74 2.21 -2.52 0.87
C MET A 74 1.19 -1.91 -0.10
N ARG A 75 1.54 -0.79 -0.74
CA ARG A 75 0.69 -0.08 -1.70
C ARG A 75 1.38 0.00 -3.06
N LEU A 76 0.71 -0.48 -4.09
CA LEU A 76 1.16 -0.42 -5.46
C LEU A 76 0.51 0.76 -6.17
N TRP A 77 1.34 1.67 -6.67
CA TRP A 77 0.94 2.88 -7.38
C TRP A 77 1.18 2.72 -8.87
N ALA A 78 0.22 3.15 -9.68
CA ALA A 78 0.39 3.39 -11.10
C ALA A 78 0.65 4.88 -11.34
N HIS A 79 1.48 5.20 -12.32
CA HIS A 79 1.78 6.55 -12.80
C HIS A 79 1.54 6.61 -14.30
N TRP A 80 0.85 7.63 -14.79
CA TRP A 80 0.59 7.82 -16.21
C TRP A 80 0.37 9.28 -16.53
N THR A 81 0.47 9.63 -17.81
CA THR A 81 0.12 10.96 -18.31
C THR A 81 -1.26 10.89 -18.95
N SER A 82 -2.20 11.70 -18.47
CA SER A 82 -3.55 11.77 -19.04
C SER A 82 -3.52 12.31 -20.48
N ALA A 83 -4.60 12.12 -21.23
CA ALA A 83 -4.74 12.64 -22.60
C ALA A 83 -4.52 14.17 -22.71
N ARG A 84 -4.66 14.92 -21.60
CA ARG A 84 -4.41 16.36 -21.53
C ARG A 84 -2.96 16.72 -21.16
N GLY A 85 -2.05 15.76 -21.10
CA GLY A 85 -0.65 15.97 -20.75
C GLY A 85 -0.37 16.12 -19.24
N ALA A 86 -1.37 15.96 -18.38
CA ALA A 86 -1.18 16.06 -16.94
C ALA A 86 -0.76 14.71 -16.33
N ASP A 87 0.29 14.72 -15.50
CA ASP A 87 0.73 13.55 -14.73
C ASP A 87 -0.30 13.14 -13.69
N LYS A 88 -0.59 11.85 -13.65
CA LYS A 88 -1.53 11.19 -12.76
C LYS A 88 -0.83 10.05 -12.04
N LYS A 89 -1.32 9.80 -10.82
CA LYS A 89 -0.92 8.63 -10.04
C LYS A 89 -2.06 8.19 -9.14
N GLN A 90 -2.21 6.89 -8.97
CA GLN A 90 -3.24 6.31 -8.12
C GLN A 90 -2.84 4.91 -7.65
N ILE A 91 -3.34 4.53 -6.48
CA ILE A 91 -3.14 3.19 -5.92
C ILE A 91 -4.04 2.22 -6.68
N PHE A 92 -3.45 1.24 -7.36
CA PHE A 92 -4.21 0.17 -7.99
C PHE A 92 -4.39 -1.03 -7.07
N ALA A 93 -3.51 -1.20 -6.06
CA ALA A 93 -3.67 -2.22 -5.03
C ALA A 93 -3.04 -1.86 -3.69
N THR A 94 -3.65 -2.33 -2.61
CA THR A 94 -3.11 -2.31 -1.24
C THR A 94 -3.12 -3.73 -0.69
N MET A 95 -2.05 -4.17 -0.02
CA MET A 95 -1.90 -5.52 0.48
C MET A 95 -1.30 -5.55 1.88
N ALA A 96 -1.76 -6.47 2.71
CA ALA A 96 -1.29 -6.63 4.07
C ALA A 96 -1.36 -8.09 4.52
N TRP A 97 -0.34 -8.52 5.26
CA TRP A 97 -0.39 -9.81 5.95
C TRP A 97 -1.36 -9.76 7.14
N GLN A 98 -2.20 -10.78 7.31
CA GLN A 98 -3.08 -10.92 8.47
C GLN A 98 -2.59 -12.09 9.34
N PRO A 99 -1.77 -11.84 10.39
CA PRO A 99 -1.18 -12.90 11.20
C PRO A 99 -2.22 -13.84 11.82
N THR A 100 -3.32 -13.29 12.33
CA THR A 100 -4.41 -14.06 12.96
C THR A 100 -5.06 -15.04 11.99
N ASN A 101 -5.27 -14.61 10.74
CA ASN A 101 -5.95 -15.40 9.72
C ASN A 101 -4.98 -16.23 8.86
N LYS A 102 -3.66 -16.04 9.05
CA LYS A 102 -2.59 -16.59 8.21
C LYS A 102 -2.85 -16.39 6.70
N ALA A 103 -3.38 -15.22 6.37
CA ALA A 103 -3.85 -14.89 5.03
C ALA A 103 -3.27 -13.55 4.57
N VAL A 104 -3.22 -13.35 3.25
CA VAL A 104 -2.95 -12.04 2.65
C VAL A 104 -4.29 -11.37 2.41
N PHE A 105 -4.46 -10.18 2.98
CA PHE A 105 -5.55 -9.29 2.63
C PHE A 105 -5.09 -8.35 1.52
N ALA A 106 -5.90 -8.19 0.49
CA ALA A 106 -5.66 -7.26 -0.59
C ALA A 106 -6.90 -6.45 -0.91
N ARG A 107 -6.69 -5.25 -1.43
CA ARG A 107 -7.70 -4.39 -2.05
C ARG A 107 -7.22 -3.96 -3.41
N CYS A 108 -8.08 -3.94 -4.42
CA CYS A 108 -7.70 -3.50 -5.75
C CYS A 108 -8.80 -2.74 -6.50
N GLN A 109 -8.43 -2.13 -7.63
CA GLN A 109 -9.34 -1.34 -8.47
C GLN A 109 -10.31 -2.17 -9.31
N LEU A 110 -10.15 -3.50 -9.33
CA LEU A 110 -11.11 -4.39 -9.99
C LEU A 110 -12.33 -4.61 -9.10
N THR A 111 -13.51 -4.75 -9.70
CA THR A 111 -14.74 -5.16 -9.03
C THR A 111 -14.76 -6.68 -8.79
N PRO A 112 -15.63 -7.21 -7.91
CA PRO A 112 -15.76 -8.65 -7.73
C PRO A 112 -16.07 -9.41 -9.02
N ASP A 113 -16.88 -8.83 -9.90
CA ASP A 113 -17.23 -9.42 -11.19
C ASP A 113 -16.00 -9.51 -12.12
N GLU A 114 -15.18 -8.44 -12.16
CA GLU A 114 -13.94 -8.43 -12.94
C GLU A 114 -12.91 -9.43 -12.38
N LEU A 115 -12.83 -9.58 -11.05
CA LEU A 115 -11.97 -10.58 -10.41
C LEU A 115 -12.42 -12.00 -10.77
N SER A 116 -13.73 -12.25 -10.76
CA SER A 116 -14.30 -13.55 -11.12
C SER A 116 -14.02 -13.92 -12.58
N LEU A 117 -14.09 -12.94 -13.50
CA LEU A 117 -13.71 -13.13 -14.90
C LEU A 117 -12.22 -13.48 -15.09
N LEU A 118 -11.37 -13.08 -14.14
CA LEU A 118 -9.94 -13.41 -14.11
C LEU A 118 -9.63 -14.67 -13.29
N GLY A 119 -10.65 -15.42 -12.86
CA GLY A 119 -10.49 -16.67 -12.12
C GLY A 119 -10.26 -16.52 -10.62
N LEU A 120 -10.57 -15.34 -10.05
CA LEU A 120 -10.52 -15.11 -8.59
C LEU A 120 -11.92 -14.85 -8.03
N GLU A 121 -12.54 -15.90 -7.50
CA GLU A 121 -13.92 -15.87 -6.98
C GLU A 121 -14.04 -15.34 -5.54
N VAL A 122 -12.93 -15.00 -4.88
CA VAL A 122 -12.90 -14.54 -3.48
C VAL A 122 -13.00 -13.02 -3.32
N GLY A 123 -13.38 -12.30 -4.38
CA GLY A 123 -13.57 -10.86 -4.37
C GLY A 123 -14.88 -10.45 -3.69
N GLU A 124 -14.82 -9.60 -2.68
CA GLU A 124 -15.98 -9.01 -2.01
C GLU A 124 -16.01 -7.49 -2.25
N LYS A 125 -17.20 -6.87 -2.27
CA LYS A 125 -17.27 -5.40 -2.24
C LYS A 125 -16.72 -4.88 -0.90
N PRO A 126 -15.95 -3.78 -0.87
CA PRO A 126 -15.50 -3.19 0.36
C PRO A 126 -16.70 -2.80 1.24
N LYS A 127 -16.51 -2.86 2.55
CA LYS A 127 -17.57 -2.58 3.53
C LYS A 127 -18.07 -1.12 3.53
N SER A 128 -17.29 -0.20 2.97
CA SER A 128 -17.67 1.21 2.86
C SER A 128 -17.55 1.67 1.41
N GLU A 129 -18.58 2.37 0.93
CA GLU A 129 -18.60 2.98 -0.42
C GLU A 129 -17.59 4.13 -0.56
N THR A 130 -17.03 4.62 0.55
CA THR A 130 -15.98 5.65 0.54
C THR A 130 -14.58 5.06 0.32
N GLU A 131 -14.45 3.72 0.28
CA GLU A 131 -13.16 3.08 0.02
C GLU A 131 -12.76 3.32 -1.46
N PRO A 132 -11.52 3.76 -1.72
CA PRO A 132 -11.10 4.13 -3.07
C PRO A 132 -10.79 2.92 -3.97
N GLN A 133 -10.89 1.70 -3.46
CA GLN A 133 -10.72 0.45 -4.19
C GLN A 133 -12.07 -0.27 -4.28
N ASN A 134 -12.25 -1.10 -5.31
CA ASN A 134 -13.55 -1.68 -5.66
C ASN A 134 -13.77 -3.08 -5.10
N SER A 135 -12.73 -3.73 -4.57
CA SER A 135 -12.83 -5.06 -3.96
C SER A 135 -11.91 -5.25 -2.76
N ASP A 136 -12.40 -5.99 -1.77
CA ASP A 136 -11.66 -6.65 -0.70
C ASP A 136 -11.41 -8.11 -1.12
N ILE A 137 -10.18 -8.60 -0.93
CA ILE A 137 -9.73 -9.94 -1.33
C ILE A 137 -9.02 -10.56 -0.13
N ARG A 138 -9.34 -11.82 0.18
CA ARG A 138 -8.60 -12.61 1.16
C ARG A 138 -8.00 -13.84 0.49
N LEU A 139 -6.67 -13.86 0.39
CA LEU A 139 -5.90 -14.97 -0.15
C LEU A 139 -5.45 -15.86 1.00
N ASP A 140 -5.95 -17.08 1.05
CA ASP A 140 -5.53 -18.08 2.02
C ASP A 140 -4.21 -18.75 1.63
N GLU A 141 -3.76 -19.71 2.44
CA GLU A 141 -2.52 -20.46 2.16
C GLU A 141 -2.54 -21.20 0.83
N GLY A 142 -3.67 -21.76 0.41
CA GLY A 142 -3.75 -22.40 -0.91
C GLY A 142 -3.45 -21.41 -2.02
N TYR A 143 -3.95 -20.18 -1.90
CA TYR A 143 -3.76 -19.19 -2.95
C TYR A 143 -2.38 -18.52 -2.91
N TRP A 144 -1.97 -17.89 -1.78
CA TRP A 144 -0.70 -17.13 -1.76
C TRP A 144 0.53 -18.02 -1.93
N ARG A 145 0.41 -19.33 -1.69
CA ARG A 145 1.51 -20.27 -1.83
C ARG A 145 1.73 -20.74 -3.27
N PHE A 146 0.67 -20.84 -4.06
CA PHE A 146 0.71 -21.52 -5.36
C PHE A 146 0.32 -20.63 -6.55
N CYS A 147 -0.37 -19.51 -6.32
CA CYS A 147 -1.01 -18.72 -7.38
C CYS A 147 -0.48 -17.28 -7.47
N VAL A 148 0.80 -17.04 -7.11
CA VAL A 148 1.37 -15.68 -7.15
C VAL A 148 1.38 -15.06 -8.54
N GLU A 149 1.66 -15.86 -9.58
CA GLU A 149 1.67 -15.40 -10.97
C GLU A 149 0.28 -14.98 -11.45
N ASP A 150 -0.75 -15.76 -11.09
CA ASP A 150 -2.14 -15.42 -11.42
C ASP A 150 -2.56 -14.13 -10.70
N PHE A 151 -2.14 -13.96 -9.45
CA PHE A 151 -2.36 -12.70 -8.75
C PHE A 151 -1.64 -11.51 -9.39
N ILE A 152 -0.42 -11.70 -9.88
CA ILE A 152 0.30 -10.66 -10.64
C ILE A 152 -0.50 -10.25 -11.89
N ARG A 153 -1.08 -11.20 -12.63
CA ARG A 153 -1.92 -10.91 -13.80
C ARG A 153 -3.15 -10.08 -13.42
N ILE A 154 -3.79 -10.40 -12.29
CA ILE A 154 -4.90 -9.63 -11.74
C ILE A 154 -4.46 -8.20 -11.38
N LEU A 155 -3.31 -8.04 -10.74
CA LEU A 155 -2.75 -6.74 -10.37
C LEU A 155 -2.37 -5.91 -11.61
N GLU A 156 -1.86 -6.54 -12.67
CA GLU A 156 -1.61 -5.88 -13.96
C GLU A 156 -2.91 -5.41 -14.61
N ALA A 157 -3.98 -6.22 -14.60
CA ALA A 157 -5.28 -5.80 -15.08
C ALA A 157 -5.84 -4.60 -14.28
N ALA A 158 -5.70 -4.62 -12.95
CA ALA A 158 -6.07 -3.50 -12.09
C ALA A 158 -5.29 -2.22 -12.43
N ARG A 159 -3.99 -2.34 -12.74
CA ARG A 159 -3.15 -1.23 -13.19
C ARG A 159 -3.62 -0.70 -14.56
N ILE A 160 -3.80 -1.58 -15.55
CA ILE A 160 -4.23 -1.23 -16.90
C ILE A 160 -5.54 -0.45 -16.85
N LYS A 161 -6.51 -0.93 -16.05
CA LYS A 161 -7.79 -0.26 -15.86
C LYS A 161 -7.65 1.21 -15.45
N LEU A 162 -6.63 1.58 -14.66
CA LEU A 162 -6.40 2.97 -14.29
C LEU A 162 -5.77 3.81 -15.40
N VAL A 163 -4.88 3.20 -16.18
CA VAL A 163 -4.10 3.90 -17.22
C VAL A 163 -4.90 4.08 -18.52
N SER A 164 -5.86 3.20 -18.78
CA SER A 164 -6.72 3.24 -19.97
C SER A 164 -7.89 4.24 -19.89
N VAL A 165 -7.94 5.09 -18.84
CA VAL A 165 -9.01 6.09 -18.61
C VAL A 165 -8.61 7.48 -19.11
#